data_AF-A0ABD0ZLY1-F1
#
_entry.id   AF-A0ABD0ZLY1-F1
#
_cell.length_a   1.000
_cell.length_b   1.000
_cell.length_c   1.000
_cell.angle_alpha   90.00
_cell.angle_beta   90.00
_cell.angle_gamma   90.00
#
_symmetry.space_group_name_H-M   'P 1'
#
loop_
_entity.id
_entity.type
_entity.pdbx_description
1 polymer ?
#
loop_
_entity_poly.entity_id
_entity_poly.type
_entity_poly.pdbx_seq_one_letter_code
_entity_poly.pdbx_strand_id
1 'polypeptide(L)'
;MHYLALVRLNFVLVSFDIISEEISVRQVPEDIFWPDIGLAEYGGNIAVLNYPNLENEGVIELWVVEDEEKNMWGSKTLVLHPSQMHMVNSSRLRVQGTTRNGEVIFAPRDTILFNIFLYDLQKNHMRKIEIKGTPNRHLTQSCEVLGLDDVDNLIYL
;
A
#
# COMPACT_ATOMS: atom_id res chain seq x y z
N MET A 1 5.04 8.16 12.81
CA MET A 1 5.01 8.16 11.32
C MET A 1 5.92 7.06 10.80
N HIS A 2 5.56 6.38 9.71
CA HIS A 2 6.35 5.30 9.13
C HIS A 2 6.57 5.53 7.63
N TYR A 3 7.77 5.26 7.14
CA TYR A 3 8.07 5.30 5.71
C TYR A 3 9.18 4.31 5.34
N LEU A 4 9.21 3.91 4.07
CA LEU A 4 10.27 3.09 3.50
C LEU A 4 11.37 3.98 2.94
N ALA A 5 12.62 3.70 3.29
CA ALA A 5 13.79 4.35 2.73
C ALA A 5 14.68 3.35 2.00
N LEU A 6 15.29 3.77 0.89
CA LEU A 6 16.30 2.99 0.18
C LEU A 6 17.69 3.42 0.65
N VAL A 7 18.39 2.53 1.34
CA VAL A 7 19.73 2.77 1.89
C VAL A 7 20.69 1.72 1.33
N ARG A 8 21.68 2.17 0.54
CA ARG A 8 22.68 1.28 -0.08
C ARG A 8 22.06 0.09 -0.84
N LEU A 9 20.99 0.34 -1.59
CA LEU A 9 20.19 -0.64 -2.35
C LEU A 9 19.30 -1.58 -1.52
N ASN A 10 19.29 -1.44 -0.20
CA ASN A 10 18.38 -2.18 0.68
C ASN A 10 17.25 -1.29 1.16
N PHE A 11 16.03 -1.83 1.24
CA PHE A 11 14.94 -1.13 1.90
C PHE A 11 15.10 -1.23 3.42
N VAL A 12 14.72 -0.15 4.10
CA VAL A 12 14.58 -0.12 5.55
C VAL A 12 13.26 0.54 5.90
N LEU A 13 12.62 0.02 6.95
CA LEU A 13 11.48 0.67 7.57
C LEU A 13 12.02 1.71 8.54
N VAL A 14 11.66 2.96 8.32
CA VAL A 14 11.99 4.07 9.21
C VAL A 14 10.73 4.48 9.95
N SER A 15 10.83 4.53 11.27
CA SER A 15 9.80 5.02 12.17
C SER A 15 10.27 6.32 12.80
N PHE A 16 9.40 7.32 12.80
CA PHE A 16 9.60 8.58 13.50
C PHE A 16 8.51 8.73 14.56
N ASP A 17 8.92 8.76 15.82
CA ASP A 17 8.06 9.09 16.94
C ASP A 17 7.91 10.62 17.02
N ILE A 18 6.68 11.10 16.88
CA ILE A 18 6.40 12.56 16.84
C ILE A 18 6.51 13.18 18.23
N ILE A 19 6.29 12.40 19.30
CA ILE A 19 6.30 12.87 20.67
C ILE A 19 7.72 12.93 21.21
N SER A 20 8.50 11.86 21.02
CA SER A 20 9.90 11.83 21.48
C SER A 20 10.87 12.44 20.47
N GLU A 21 10.43 12.68 19.24
CA GLU A 21 11.27 13.10 18.11
C GLU A 21 12.41 12.12 17.78
N GLU A 22 12.26 10.86 18.19
CA GLU A 22 13.25 9.82 17.94
C GLU A 22 12.98 9.07 16.62
N ILE A 23 14.07 8.69 15.96
CA ILE A 23 14.05 7.88 14.74
C ILE A 23 14.52 6.47 15.08
N SER A 24 13.75 5.47 14.69
CA SER A 24 14.19 4.07 14.67
C SER A 24 14.21 3.55 13.24
N VAL A 25 15.16 2.65 12.98
CA VAL A 25 15.38 2.06 11.65
C VAL A 25 15.42 0.55 11.79
N ARG A 26 14.62 -0.13 10.97
CA ARG A 26 14.50 -1.58 10.95
C ARG A 26 14.75 -2.12 9.55
N GLN A 27 15.45 -3.25 9.44
CA GLN A 27 15.59 -3.92 8.15
C GLN A 27 14.28 -4.60 7.78
N VAL A 28 13.86 -4.45 6.53
CA VAL A 28 12.76 -5.24 5.98
C VAL A 28 13.32 -6.56 5.42
N PRO A 29 12.46 -7.57 5.17
CA PRO A 29 12.87 -8.81 4.51
C PRO A 29 13.65 -8.58 3.20
N GLU A 30 14.62 -9.44 2.90
CA GLU A 30 15.53 -9.27 1.74
C GLU A 30 14.85 -9.45 0.39
N ASP A 31 13.82 -10.29 0.30
CA ASP A 31 13.13 -10.66 -0.95
C ASP A 31 12.04 -9.66 -1.39
N ILE A 32 12.26 -8.37 -1.13
CA ILE A 32 11.29 -7.30 -1.44
C ILE A 32 11.73 -6.51 -2.67
N PHE A 33 10.81 -6.36 -3.63
CA PHE A 33 11.12 -5.84 -4.96
C PHE A 33 10.53 -4.45 -5.21
N TRP A 34 11.39 -3.51 -5.62
CA TRP A 34 10.95 -2.23 -6.17
C TRP A 34 10.47 -2.41 -7.61
N PRO A 35 9.43 -1.69 -8.06
CA PRO A 35 8.74 -0.60 -7.38
C PRO A 35 7.41 -1.01 -6.72
N ASP A 36 7.19 -2.31 -6.55
CA ASP A 36 5.94 -2.92 -6.11
C ASP A 36 5.99 -3.25 -4.62
N ILE A 37 6.30 -2.22 -3.84
CA ILE A 37 6.40 -2.23 -2.38
C ILE A 37 5.49 -1.16 -1.79
N GLY A 38 4.96 -1.40 -0.60
CA GLY A 38 4.14 -0.42 0.13
C GLY A 38 4.05 -0.72 1.62
N LEU A 39 3.59 0.26 2.39
CA LEU A 39 3.27 0.08 3.81
C LEU A 39 1.76 0.05 3.99
N ALA A 40 1.31 -0.81 4.89
CA ALA A 40 -0.08 -0.87 5.32
C ALA A 40 -0.19 -1.13 6.82
N GLU A 41 -1.33 -0.77 7.38
CA GLU A 41 -1.72 -1.21 8.71
C GLU A 41 -2.40 -2.58 8.63
N TYR A 42 -2.00 -3.51 9.49
CA TYR A 42 -2.59 -4.84 9.58
C TYR A 42 -2.66 -5.29 11.05
N GLY A 43 -3.87 -5.34 11.59
CA GLY A 43 -4.09 -5.78 12.97
C GLY A 43 -3.40 -4.88 14.01
N GLY A 44 -3.38 -3.57 13.78
CA GLY A 44 -2.74 -2.59 14.66
C GLY A 44 -1.22 -2.45 14.49
N ASN A 45 -0.60 -3.25 13.61
CA ASN A 45 0.84 -3.20 13.35
C ASN A 45 1.12 -2.71 11.92
N ILE A 46 2.30 -2.12 11.72
CA ILE A 46 2.78 -1.80 10.38
C ILE A 46 3.23 -3.08 9.69
N ALA A 47 2.78 -3.25 8.45
CA ALA A 47 3.13 -4.34 7.58
C ALA A 47 3.72 -3.83 6.27
N VAL A 48 4.63 -4.61 5.70
CA VAL A 48 5.19 -4.37 4.38
C VAL A 48 4.45 -5.22 3.36
N LEU A 49 3.97 -4.59 2.30
CA LEU A 49 3.36 -5.25 1.15
C LEU A 49 4.42 -5.35 0.05
N ASN A 50 4.68 -6.56 -0.43
CA ASN A 50 5.49 -6.86 -1.61
C ASN A 50 4.55 -7.47 -2.67
N TYR A 51 4.42 -6.84 -3.83
CA TYR A 51 3.37 -7.19 -4.80
C TYR A 51 3.83 -7.17 -6.27
N PRO A 52 5.03 -7.67 -6.63
CA PRO A 52 5.49 -7.70 -8.02
C PRO A 52 4.60 -8.55 -8.93
N ASN A 53 3.87 -9.51 -8.36
CA ASN A 53 3.02 -10.47 -9.08
C ASN A 53 1.53 -10.13 -9.00
N LEU A 54 1.14 -8.96 -8.50
CA LEU A 54 -0.27 -8.57 -8.38
C LEU A 54 -0.96 -8.48 -9.74
N GLU A 55 -0.33 -7.87 -10.73
CA GLU A 55 -0.93 -7.68 -12.07
C GLU A 55 -1.14 -9.02 -12.79
N ASN A 56 -0.18 -9.93 -12.71
CA ASN A 56 -0.17 -11.17 -13.49
C ASN A 56 -0.88 -12.33 -12.78
N GLU A 57 -0.70 -12.43 -11.46
CA GLU A 57 -1.11 -13.60 -10.67
C GLU A 57 -2.09 -13.24 -9.55
N GLY A 58 -2.29 -11.95 -9.27
CA GLY A 58 -3.13 -11.51 -8.15
C GLY A 58 -2.48 -11.76 -6.80
N VAL A 59 -1.16 -11.95 -6.77
CA VAL A 59 -0.41 -12.35 -5.57
C VAL A 59 0.19 -11.13 -4.89
N ILE A 60 -0.02 -11.06 -3.59
CA ILE A 60 0.57 -10.07 -2.68
C ILE A 60 1.18 -10.83 -1.50
N GLU A 61 2.42 -10.51 -1.16
CA GLU A 61 3.06 -10.98 0.05
C GLU A 61 2.96 -9.90 1.12
N LEU A 62 2.35 -10.25 2.24
CA LEU A 62 2.25 -9.42 3.42
C LEU A 62 3.30 -9.84 4.44
N TRP A 63 4.13 -8.91 4.88
CA TRP A 63 5.14 -9.12 5.91
C TRP A 63 4.78 -8.32 7.15
N VAL A 64 4.60 -9.02 8.27
CA VAL A 64 4.23 -8.44 9.57
C VAL A 64 5.34 -8.73 10.57
N VAL A 65 5.63 -7.76 11.43
CA VAL A 65 6.63 -7.94 12.49
C VAL A 65 6.09 -8.94 13.52
N GLU A 66 6.81 -10.03 13.76
CA GLU A 66 6.49 -11.03 14.78
C GLU A 66 7.20 -10.73 16.11
N ASP A 67 8.45 -10.30 16.04
CA ASP A 67 9.28 -9.95 17.19
C ASP A 67 10.12 -8.72 16.85
N GLU A 68 9.80 -7.61 17.51
CA GLU A 68 10.43 -6.32 17.29
C GLU A 68 11.91 -6.29 17.72
N GLU A 69 12.26 -6.99 18.80
CA GLU A 69 13.60 -7.00 19.37
C GLU A 69 14.56 -7.85 18.51
N LYS A 70 14.05 -8.97 17.99
CA LYS A 70 14.82 -9.89 17.15
C LYS A 70 14.76 -9.54 15.66
N ASN A 71 14.02 -8.49 15.28
CA ASN A 71 13.75 -8.14 13.89
C ASN A 71 13.21 -9.33 13.06
N MET A 72 12.28 -10.08 13.63
CA MET A 72 11.67 -11.22 12.96
C MET A 72 10.37 -10.82 12.27
N TRP A 73 10.20 -11.31 11.05
CA TRP A 73 9.05 -11.04 10.20
C TRP A 73 8.34 -12.33 9.84
N GLY A 74 7.03 -12.35 10.02
CA GLY A 74 6.13 -13.37 9.51
C GLY A 74 5.59 -12.97 8.15
N SER A 75 5.51 -13.93 7.23
CA SER A 75 4.93 -13.70 5.90
C SER A 75 3.58 -14.39 5.74
N LYS A 76 2.71 -13.75 4.95
CA LYS A 76 1.43 -14.30 4.52
C LYS A 76 1.22 -13.98 3.04
N THR A 77 1.03 -15.01 2.24
CA THR A 77 0.64 -14.86 0.84
C THR A 77 -0.87 -14.64 0.74
N LEU A 78 -1.26 -13.56 0.07
CA LEU A 78 -2.64 -13.25 -0.27
C LEU A 78 -2.81 -13.38 -1.79
N VAL A 79 -3.87 -14.05 -2.21
CA VAL A 79 -4.15 -14.30 -3.63
C VAL A 79 -5.56 -13.81 -3.93
N LEU A 80 -5.69 -12.87 -4.87
CA LEU A 80 -6.99 -12.38 -5.30
C LEU A 80 -7.83 -13.53 -5.88
N HIS A 81 -9.14 -13.48 -5.62
CA HIS A 81 -10.05 -14.43 -6.24
C HIS A 81 -9.99 -14.28 -7.77
N PRO A 82 -10.03 -15.36 -8.57
CA PRO A 82 -9.95 -15.26 -10.03
C PRO A 82 -10.97 -14.31 -10.67
N SER A 83 -12.16 -14.18 -10.07
CA SER A 83 -13.17 -13.23 -10.55
C SER A 83 -12.78 -11.76 -10.38
N GLN A 84 -11.77 -11.44 -9.56
CA GLN A 84 -11.27 -10.09 -9.31
C GLN A 84 -10.04 -9.75 -10.17
N MET A 85 -9.43 -10.73 -10.84
CA MET A 85 -8.22 -10.54 -11.64
C MET A 85 -8.38 -9.50 -12.75
N HIS A 86 -9.58 -9.41 -13.34
CA HIS A 86 -9.89 -8.40 -14.35
C HIS A 86 -9.77 -6.95 -13.86
N MET A 87 -9.71 -6.72 -12.54
CA MET A 87 -9.54 -5.39 -11.95
C MET A 87 -8.07 -4.93 -11.99
N VAL A 88 -7.12 -5.86 -11.92
CA VAL A 88 -5.69 -5.58 -11.77
C VAL A 88 -4.87 -5.87 -13.03
N ASN A 89 -5.36 -6.71 -13.93
CA ASN A 89 -4.65 -7.27 -15.11
C ASN A 89 -4.26 -6.27 -16.23
N SER A 90 -4.26 -4.97 -15.95
CA SER A 90 -3.92 -3.92 -16.92
C SER A 90 -3.54 -2.60 -16.26
N SER A 91 -3.22 -2.63 -14.95
CA SER A 91 -2.96 -1.43 -14.18
C SER A 91 -1.86 -1.69 -13.16
N ARG A 92 -0.72 -1.03 -13.34
CA ARG A 92 0.31 -0.97 -12.32
C ARG A 92 -0.20 -0.15 -11.15
N LEU A 93 -0.48 -0.82 -10.04
CA LEU A 93 -0.99 -0.17 -8.84
C LEU A 93 0.17 0.24 -7.92
N ARG A 94 -0.05 1.27 -7.12
CA ARG A 94 0.85 1.71 -6.05
C ARG A 94 0.05 1.87 -4.78
N VAL A 95 0.59 1.39 -3.67
CA VAL A 95 0.03 1.66 -2.34
C VAL A 95 0.14 3.14 -2.02
N GLN A 96 -0.97 3.73 -1.63
CA GLN A 96 -1.08 5.13 -1.20
C GLN A 96 -1.23 5.27 0.31
N GLY A 97 -1.67 4.20 0.98
CA GLY A 97 -1.87 4.20 2.43
C GLY A 97 -2.91 3.16 2.82
N THR A 98 -3.43 3.31 4.05
CA THR A 98 -4.49 2.45 4.58
C THR A 98 -5.63 3.32 5.08
N THR A 99 -6.86 2.86 4.90
CA THR A 99 -8.05 3.47 5.50
C THR A 99 -8.10 3.18 7.00
N ARG A 100 -8.94 3.92 7.74
CA ARG A 100 -9.24 3.65 9.16
C ARG A 100 -9.76 2.23 9.46
N ASN A 101 -10.32 1.57 8.45
CA ASN A 101 -10.85 0.21 8.57
C ASN A 101 -9.80 -0.87 8.22
N GLY A 102 -8.55 -0.49 7.98
CA GLY A 102 -7.48 -1.41 7.58
C GLY A 102 -7.52 -1.82 6.11
N GLU A 103 -8.38 -1.21 5.27
CA GLU A 103 -8.33 -1.45 3.81
C GLU A 103 -7.14 -0.71 3.20
N VAL A 104 -6.31 -1.41 2.42
CA VAL A 104 -5.19 -0.81 1.68
C VAL A 104 -5.71 -0.04 0.49
N ILE A 105 -5.23 1.19 0.34
CA ILE A 105 -5.57 2.07 -0.78
C ILE A 105 -4.50 1.89 -1.85
N PHE A 106 -4.92 1.41 -3.01
CA PHE A 106 -4.12 1.35 -4.22
C PHE A 106 -4.61 2.38 -5.23
N ALA A 107 -3.67 3.11 -5.84
CA ALA A 107 -3.92 3.98 -6.98
C ALA A 107 -3.08 3.51 -8.17
N PRO A 108 -3.61 3.61 -9.40
CA PRO A 108 -2.81 3.38 -10.59
C PRO A 108 -1.61 4.33 -10.72
N ARG A 109 -0.51 3.83 -11.29
CA ARG A 109 0.69 4.62 -11.61
C ARG A 109 0.59 5.39 -12.92
N ASP A 110 0.07 4.75 -13.95
CA ASP A 110 0.28 5.17 -15.35
C ASP A 110 -1.02 5.50 -16.12
N THR A 111 -2.16 5.69 -15.43
CA THR A 111 -3.46 5.88 -16.11
C THR A 111 -4.12 7.22 -15.80
N ILE A 112 -4.80 7.73 -16.83
CA ILE A 112 -5.64 8.94 -16.81
C ILE A 112 -6.99 8.66 -16.10
N LEU A 113 -7.31 7.39 -15.86
CA LEU A 113 -8.53 6.99 -15.18
C LEU A 113 -8.38 7.12 -13.65
N PHE A 114 -9.17 8.01 -13.06
CA PHE A 114 -9.28 8.16 -11.61
C PHE A 114 -10.03 6.96 -11.01
N ASN A 115 -9.31 5.88 -10.74
CA ASN A 115 -9.81 4.73 -10.01
C ASN A 115 -9.03 4.58 -8.71
N ILE A 116 -9.74 4.17 -7.66
CA ILE A 116 -9.13 3.72 -6.40
C ILE A 116 -9.51 2.28 -6.18
N PHE A 117 -8.54 1.52 -5.72
CA PHE A 117 -8.73 0.13 -5.35
C PHE A 117 -8.58 0.05 -3.84
N LEU A 118 -9.58 -0.51 -3.18
CA LEU A 118 -9.56 -0.76 -1.75
C LEU A 118 -9.44 -2.25 -1.55
N TYR A 119 -8.44 -2.66 -0.78
CA TYR A 119 -8.14 -4.06 -0.54
C TYR A 119 -8.19 -4.40 0.94
N ASP A 120 -9.18 -5.20 1.31
CA ASP A 120 -9.33 -5.73 2.66
C ASP A 120 -8.41 -6.95 2.82
N LEU A 121 -7.29 -6.78 3.53
CA LEU A 121 -6.29 -7.84 3.75
C LEU A 121 -6.82 -9.00 4.61
N GLN A 122 -7.83 -8.74 5.45
CA GLN A 122 -8.44 -9.76 6.32
C GLN A 122 -9.42 -10.63 5.54
N LYS A 123 -10.28 -10.00 4.75
CA LYS A 123 -11.24 -10.68 3.87
C LYS A 123 -10.64 -11.17 2.56
N ASN A 124 -9.40 -10.77 2.27
CA ASN A 124 -8.73 -11.01 0.99
C ASN A 124 -9.64 -10.63 -0.20
N HIS A 125 -10.16 -9.39 -0.15
CA HIS A 125 -11.14 -8.92 -1.13
C HIS A 125 -10.82 -7.52 -1.61
N MET A 126 -10.62 -7.37 -2.91
CA MET A 126 -10.38 -6.09 -3.58
C MET A 126 -11.64 -5.56 -4.26
N ARG A 127 -11.92 -4.27 -4.06
CA ARG A 127 -12.98 -3.54 -4.77
C ARG A 127 -12.41 -2.34 -5.49
N LYS A 128 -12.94 -2.07 -6.68
CA LYS A 128 -12.60 -0.91 -7.50
C LYS A 128 -13.68 0.16 -7.35
N ILE A 129 -13.26 1.39 -7.10
CA ILE A 129 -14.10 2.57 -7.08
C ILE A 129 -13.69 3.42 -8.28
N GLU A 130 -14.63 3.63 -9.20
CA GLU A 130 -14.45 4.56 -10.31
C GLU A 130 -14.88 5.96 -9.86
N ILE A 131 -13.96 6.91 -9.91
CA ILE A 131 -14.24 8.31 -9.62
C ILE A 131 -14.75 8.96 -10.90
N LYS A 132 -16.05 9.27 -10.92
CA LYS A 132 -16.67 10.00 -12.03
C LYS A 132 -16.22 11.47 -11.96
N GLY A 133 -15.36 11.87 -12.88
CA GLY A 133 -14.82 13.24 -12.91
C GLY A 133 -15.86 14.32 -13.27
N THR A 134 -15.62 15.54 -12.80
CA THR A 134 -16.12 16.80 -13.39
C THR A 134 -15.26 17.19 -14.62
N PRO A 135 -15.66 18.16 -15.46
CA PRO A 135 -15.12 18.35 -16.82
C PRO A 135 -13.62 18.62 -16.94
N ASN A 136 -12.91 18.96 -15.86
CA ASN A 136 -11.49 19.34 -15.86
C ASN A 136 -10.53 18.14 -15.71
N ARG A 137 -10.76 17.07 -16.47
CA ARG A 137 -9.96 15.83 -16.48
C ARG A 137 -8.49 15.98 -16.90
N HIS A 138 -8.05 17.18 -17.29
CA HIS A 138 -6.72 17.43 -17.87
C HIS A 138 -5.68 17.97 -16.87
N LEU A 139 -6.03 18.20 -15.60
CA LEU A 139 -5.16 18.95 -14.67
C LEU A 139 -4.44 18.13 -13.59
N THR A 140 -4.72 16.83 -13.45
CA THR A 140 -4.05 15.99 -12.42
C THR A 140 -3.52 14.71 -13.06
N GLN A 141 -2.26 14.74 -13.48
CA GLN A 141 -1.50 13.58 -13.99
C GLN A 141 -1.06 12.64 -12.84
N SER A 142 -1.27 13.05 -11.60
CA SER A 142 -0.92 12.31 -10.39
C SER A 142 -2.08 12.42 -9.40
N CYS A 143 -2.64 11.28 -8.98
CA CYS A 143 -3.51 11.23 -7.81
C CYS A 143 -2.63 10.93 -6.60
N GLU A 144 -2.21 11.96 -5.88
CA GLU A 144 -1.67 11.78 -4.53
C GLU A 144 -2.86 11.70 -3.58
N VAL A 145 -3.04 10.55 -2.92
CA VAL A 145 -4.03 10.45 -1.85
C VAL A 145 -3.39 11.05 -0.61
N LEU A 146 -3.58 12.37 -0.43
CA LEU A 146 -3.20 13.07 0.78
C LEU A 146 -4.35 12.98 1.78
N GLY A 147 -4.30 12.00 2.66
CA GLY A 147 -5.27 11.80 3.72
C GLY A 147 -4.56 11.35 5.00
N LEU A 148 -4.06 12.33 5.75
CA LEU A 148 -3.79 12.19 7.17
C LEU A 148 -5.09 11.81 7.89
N ASP A 149 -4.93 11.06 8.97
CA ASP A 149 -5.97 10.74 9.94
C ASP A 149 -7.00 11.88 10.08
N ASP A 150 -8.29 11.52 10.01
CA ASP A 150 -9.45 12.40 10.24
C ASP A 150 -10.26 12.97 9.07
N VAL A 151 -10.48 12.21 8.00
CA VAL A 151 -11.60 12.56 7.09
C VAL A 151 -12.38 11.33 6.62
N ASP A 152 -13.68 11.30 6.92
CA ASP A 152 -14.67 10.39 6.31
C ASP A 152 -14.89 10.66 4.80
N ASN A 153 -14.16 11.63 4.24
CA ASN A 153 -14.18 12.02 2.85
C ASN A 153 -12.75 12.15 2.32
N LEU A 154 -12.41 11.36 1.31
CA LEU A 154 -11.21 11.57 0.52
C LEU A 154 -11.35 12.90 -0.24
N ILE A 155 -10.56 13.90 0.14
CA ILE A 155 -10.45 15.16 -0.61
C ILE A 155 -9.27 15.02 -1.57
N TYR A 156 -9.53 15.16 -2.87
CA TYR A 156 -8.49 15.23 -3.90
C TYR A 156 -8.27 16.69 -4.29
N LEU A 157 -7.01 17.13 -4.38
CA LEU A 157 -6.61 18.46 -4.86
C LEU A 157 -6.22 18.42 -6.34
#